data_AF-A0A3L7S1X2-F1
#
_entry.id   AF-A0A3L7S1X2-F1
#
_cell.length_a   1.000
_cell.length_b   1.000
_cell.length_c   1.000
_cell.angle_alpha   90.00
_cell.angle_beta   90.00
_cell.angle_gamma   90.00
#
_symmetry.space_group_name_H-M   'P 1'
#
loop_
_entity.id
_entity.type
_entity.pdbx_description
1 polymer ?
#
loop_
_entity_poly.entity_id
_entity_poly.type
_entity_poly.pdbx_seq_one_letter_code
_entity_poly.pdbx_strand_id
1 'polypeptide(L)' 'MGEVRRALRPAIERGGLPVLLVPGAVRRDVREALARQLPDLQVLADEETYDEARVEVFATVGTEETARAA' A
#
# COMPACT_ATOMS: atom_id res chain seq x y z
N MET A 1 -8.20 7.75 6.30
CA MET A 1 -8.72 6.36 6.16
C MET A 1 -9.63 6.15 4.97
N GLY A 2 -10.54 7.08 4.62
CA GLY A 2 -11.35 6.96 3.41
C GLY A 2 -10.54 6.87 2.11
N GLU A 3 -9.39 7.54 2.07
CA GLU A 3 -8.46 7.54 0.93
C GLU A 3 -7.84 6.17 0.67
N VAL A 4 -7.27 5.51 1.68
CA VAL A 4 -6.71 4.14 1.58
C VAL A 4 -7.77 3.16 1.08
N ARG A 5 -8.98 3.20 1.66
CA ARG A 5 -10.09 2.33 1.21
C ARG A 5 -10.46 2.58 -0.24
N ARG A 6 -10.48 3.84 -0.68
CA ARG A 6 -10.78 4.21 -2.06
C ARG A 6 -9.68 3.76 -3.02
N ALA A 7 -8.41 3.91 -2.61
CA ALA A 7 -7.24 3.50 -3.37
C ALA A 7 -7.16 1.99 -3.59
N LEU A 8 -7.64 1.18 -2.63
CA LEU A 8 -7.67 -0.29 -2.75
C LEU A 8 -8.80 -0.81 -3.65
N ARG A 9 -9.85 -0.02 -3.86
CA ARG A 9 -11.05 -0.44 -4.58
C ARG A 9 -10.77 -0.97 -6.01
N PRO A 10 -9.94 -0.32 -6.85
CA PRO A 10 -9.64 -0.82 -8.19
C PRO A 10 -8.90 -2.16 -8.21
N ALA A 11 -8.12 -2.48 -7.19
CA ALA A 11 -7.43 -3.77 -7.08
C ALA A 11 -8.43 -4.88 -6.72
N ILE A 12 -9.28 -4.62 -5.73
CA ILE A 12 -10.31 -5.55 -5.24
C ILE A 12 -11.35 -5.85 -6.33
N GLU A 13 -11.83 -4.82 -7.05
CA GLU A 13 -12.81 -4.99 -8.12
C GLU A 13 -12.29 -5.85 -9.29
N ARG A 14 -10.96 -5.97 -9.44
CA ARG A 14 -10.30 -6.86 -10.40
C ARG A 14 -10.01 -8.26 -9.84
N GLY A 15 -10.48 -8.57 -8.63
CA GLY A 15 -10.23 -9.84 -7.95
C GLY A 15 -8.83 -9.95 -7.33
N GLY A 16 -8.08 -8.84 -7.25
CA GLY A 16 -6.77 -8.79 -6.62
C GLY A 16 -6.84 -8.70 -5.10
N LEU A 17 -5.74 -9.07 -4.43
CA LEU A 17 -5.58 -8.87 -3.00
C LEU A 17 -5.34 -7.38 -2.68
N PRO A 18 -5.87 -6.87 -1.56
CA PRO A 18 -5.59 -5.52 -1.12
C PRO A 18 -4.14 -5.45 -0.60
N VAL A 19 -3.25 -4.88 -1.42
CA VAL A 19 -1.84 -4.68 -1.10
C VAL A 19 -1.52 -3.19 -1.05
N LEU A 20 -0.79 -2.76 -0.03
CA LEU A 20 -0.21 -1.43 0.09
C LEU A 20 1.32 -1.56 0.12
N LEU A 21 1.98 -0.93 -0.86
CA LEU A 21 3.42 -0.81 -0.94
C LEU A 21 3.88 0.46 -0.21
N VAL A 22 4.94 0.37 0.60
CA VAL A 22 5.50 1.49 1.35
C VAL A 22 7.02 1.36 1.48
N PRO A 23 7.76 2.45 1.79
CA PRO A 23 9.17 2.34 2.14
C PRO A 23 9.39 1.40 3.33
N GLY A 24 10.44 0.56 3.27
CA GLY A 24 10.70 -0.44 4.30
C GLY A 24 10.78 0.12 5.72
N ALA A 25 11.33 1.34 5.88
CA ALA A 25 11.46 2.03 7.16
C ALA A 25 10.13 2.27 7.89
N VAL A 26 9.01 2.41 7.17
CA VAL A 26 7.69 2.73 7.75
C VAL A 26 6.70 1.56 7.71
N ARG A 27 7.08 0.43 7.09
CA ARG A 27 6.19 -0.72 6.86
C ARG A 27 5.52 -1.23 8.14
N ARG A 28 6.30 -1.39 9.21
CA ARG A 28 5.78 -1.90 10.49
C ARG A 28 4.76 -0.95 11.10
N ASP A 29 5.09 0.34 11.17
CA ASP A 29 4.22 1.35 11.75
C ASP A 29 2.92 1.49 10.96
N VAL A 30 3.00 1.47 9.63
CA VAL A 30 1.82 1.49 8.75
C VAL A 30 0.96 0.24 8.95
N ARG A 31 1.56 -0.95 9.04
CA ARG A 31 0.82 -2.19 9.32
C ARG A 31 0.11 -2.13 10.66
N GLU A 32 0.79 -1.73 11.73
CA GLU A 32 0.21 -1.63 13.07
C GLU A 32 -0.94 -0.61 13.11
N ALA A 33 -0.78 0.54 12.45
CA ALA A 33 -1.81 1.58 12.37
C ALA A 33 -3.07 1.12 11.62
N LEU A 34 -2.92 0.32 10.56
CA LEU A 34 -4.02 -0.10 9.70
C LEU A 34 -4.65 -1.45 10.09
N ALA A 35 -3.94 -2.31 10.83
CA ALA A 35 -4.36 -3.69 11.10
C ALA A 35 -5.74 -3.82 11.75
N ARG A 36 -6.11 -2.90 12.65
CA ARG A 36 -7.43 -2.94 13.31
C ARG A 36 -8.58 -2.60 12.37
N GLN A 37 -8.34 -1.77 11.37
CA GLN A 37 -9.38 -1.24 10.48
C GLN A 37 -9.45 -2.00 9.14
N LEU A 38 -8.31 -2.54 8.72
CA LEU A 38 -8.13 -3.29 7.47
C LEU A 38 -7.29 -4.55 7.79
N PRO A 39 -7.90 -5.55 8.44
CA PRO A 39 -7.19 -6.75 8.87
C PRO A 39 -6.58 -7.52 7.71
N ASP A 40 -7.28 -7.55 6.56
CA ASP A 40 -6.90 -8.27 5.35
C ASP A 40 -5.92 -7.49 4.45
N LEU A 41 -5.61 -6.22 4.78
CA LEU A 41 -4.65 -5.44 4.02
C LEU A 41 -3.24 -5.99 4.23
N GLN A 42 -2.61 -6.41 3.14
CA GLN A 42 -1.20 -6.74 3.12
C GLN A 42 -0.38 -5.46 2.96
N VAL A 43 0.60 -5.26 3.84
CA VAL A 43 1.54 -4.14 3.76
C VAL A 43 2.91 -4.69 3.43
N LEU A 44 3.41 -4.33 2.25
CA LEU A 44 4.71 -4.75 1.73
C LEU A 44 5.67 -3.57 1.70
N ALA A 45 6.93 -3.82 2.02
CA ALA A 45 8.01 -2.91 1.74
C ALA A 45 8.38 -2.96 0.25
N ASP A 46 8.89 -1.85 -0.30
CA ASP A 46 9.35 -1.79 -1.69
C ASP A 46 10.35 -2.92 -1.98
N GLU A 47 11.27 -3.21 -1.05
CA GLU A 47 12.31 -4.23 -1.18
C GLU A 47 11.74 -5.66 -1.19
N GLU A 48 10.55 -5.89 -0.60
CA GLU A 48 9.88 -7.19 -0.61
C GLU A 48 9.30 -7.54 -2.00
N THR A 49 9.32 -6.59 -2.95
CA THR A 49 8.82 -6.79 -4.33
C THR A 49 9.91 -6.93 -5.37
N TYR A 50 11.19 -6.90 -5.00
CA TYR A 50 12.30 -6.94 -5.96
C TYR A 50 12.38 -8.25 -6.77
N ASP A 51 11.87 -9.34 -6.20
CA ASP A 51 11.80 -10.64 -6.88
C ASP A 51 10.51 -10.82 -7.71
N GLU A 52 9.60 -9.84 -7.69
CA GLU A 52 8.36 -9.93 -8.45
C GLU A 52 8.58 -9.54 -9.92
N ALA A 53 8.14 -10.42 -10.82
CA ALA A 53 8.33 -10.23 -12.27
C ALA A 53 7.62 -8.98 -12.80
N ARG A 54 6.56 -8.52 -12.13
CA ARG A 54 5.81 -7.32 -12.48
C ARG A 54 5.03 -6.77 -11.29
N VAL A 55 5.20 -5.48 -11.02
CA VAL A 55 4.38 -4.72 -10.08
C VAL A 55 3.51 -3.73 -10.86
N GLU A 56 2.22 -3.68 -10.56
CA GLU A 56 1.29 -2.70 -11.13
C GLU A 56 0.67 -1.87 -10.01
N VAL A 57 0.87 -0.55 -10.07
CA VAL A 57 0.35 0.40 -9.08
C VAL A 57 -0.97 0.96 -9.58
N PHE A 58 -2.05 0.72 -8.82
CA PHE A 58 -3.39 1.16 -9.19
C PHE A 58 -3.79 2.51 -8.59
N ALA A 59 -3.15 2.88 -7.48
CA ALA A 59 -3.35 4.15 -6.81
C ALA A 59 -2.16 4.44 -5.90
N THR A 60 -1.86 5.72 -5.70
CA THR A 60 -0.95 6.22 -4.67
C THR A 60 -1.77 6.88 -3.57
N VAL A 61 -1.29 6.82 -2.33
CA VAL A 61 -1.96 7.43 -1.17
C VAL A 61 -0.99 8.40 -0.50
N GLY A 62 -1.41 9.64 -0.33
CA GLY A 62 -0.57 10.71 0.24
C GLY A 62 -0.74 12.04 -0.47
N THR A 63 -0.37 13.12 0.20
CA THR A 63 -0.27 14.45 -0.42
C THR A 63 1.02 14.53 -1.25
N GLU A 64 1.00 15.24 -2.38
CA GLU A 64 2.14 15.43 -3.30
C GLU A 64 3.46 15.86 -2.60
N GLU A 65 3.39 16.39 -1.38
CA GLU A 65 4.53 16.81 -0.56
C GLU A 65 5.47 15.67 -0.13
N THR A 66 4.97 14.45 0.11
CA THR A 66 5.84 13.34 0.57
C THR A 66 6.69 12.77 -0.57
N ALA A 67 6.26 12.94 -1.83
CA ALA A 67 6.98 12.44 -3.01
C ALA A 67 8.20 13.30 -3.41
N ARG A 68 8.35 14.50 -2.83
CA ARG A 68 9.46 15.44 -3.17
C ARG A 68 10.61 15.46 -2.15
N ALA A 69 10.58 14.63 -1.11
CA ALA A 69 11.55 14.68 -0.02
C ALA A 69 12.56 13.51 0.01
N ALA A 70 12.62 12.68 -1.03
CA ALA A 70 13.58 11.58 -1.16
C ALA A 70 14.61 11.85 -2.26
#